data_AF-A0A0V0GK53-F1
#
_entry.id   AF-A0A0V0GK53-F1
#
_cell.length_a   1.000
_cell.length_b   1.000
_cell.length_c   1.000
_cell.angle_alpha   90.00
_cell.angle_beta   90.00
_cell.angle_gamma   90.00
#
_symmetry.space_group_name_H-M   'P 1'
#
loop_
_entity.id
_entity.type
_entity.pdbx_description
1 polymer ?
#
loop_
_entity_poly.entity_id
_entity_poly.type
_entity_poly.pdbx_seq_one_letter_code
_entity_poly.pdbx_strand_id
1 'polypeptide(L)'
;MEIPLWVKFPNLPMTCWSKDSLSRIASAVDKPVYVDECTAKQTRISFARMLIEVNVSNPLLDEITVLESNGRQIKQAVTYDWRPKFCPQCSVVGHCCRPKPPIPAKG
;
A
#
# COMPACT_ATOMS: atom_id res chain seq x y z
N MET A 1 -9.98 -10.81 -2.81
CA MET A 1 -10.75 -9.66 -3.36
C MET A 1 -9.74 -8.59 -3.71
N GLU A 2 -9.72 -8.12 -4.95
CA GLU A 2 -8.77 -7.10 -5.41
C GLU A 2 -9.38 -5.71 -5.31
N ILE A 3 -8.65 -4.76 -4.71
CA ILE A 3 -9.10 -3.37 -4.56
C ILE A 3 -7.94 -2.44 -4.92
N PRO A 4 -8.17 -1.39 -5.73
CA PRO A 4 -7.16 -0.39 -6.01
C PRO A 4 -6.90 0.46 -4.76
N LEU A 5 -5.67 0.39 -4.22
CA LEU A 5 -5.21 1.17 -3.08
C LEU A 5 -4.06 2.09 -3.48
N TRP A 6 -4.09 3.30 -2.93
CA TRP A 6 -2.96 4.21 -3.03
C TRP A 6 -1.90 3.82 -1.99
N VAL A 7 -0.76 3.39 -2.51
CA VAL A 7 0.40 2.93 -1.75
C VAL A 7 1.51 3.96 -1.86
N LYS A 8 2.14 4.27 -0.73
CA LYS A 8 3.24 5.21 -0.60
C LYS A 8 4.50 4.48 -0.16
N PHE A 9 5.61 4.87 -0.77
CA PHE A 9 6.97 4.42 -0.47
C PHE A 9 7.75 5.60 0.11
N PRO A 10 7.64 5.88 1.41
CA PRO A 10 8.34 6.99 2.06
C PRO A 10 9.85 6.79 2.00
N ASN A 11 10.58 7.90 1.79
CA ASN A 11 12.04 7.92 1.73
C ASN A 11 12.66 6.98 0.68
N LEU A 12 11.88 6.51 -0.30
CA LEU A 12 12.42 5.75 -1.43
C LEU A 12 13.40 6.64 -2.21
N PRO A 13 14.64 6.20 -2.48
CA PRO A 13 15.60 7.00 -3.24
C PRO A 13 15.04 7.44 -4.59
N MET A 14 15.26 8.71 -4.96
CA MET A 14 14.76 9.29 -6.23
C MET A 14 15.24 8.53 -7.47
N THR A 15 16.40 7.86 -7.38
CA THR A 15 16.93 6.96 -8.42
C THR A 15 15.99 5.79 -8.74
N CYS A 16 15.09 5.43 -7.82
CA CYS A 16 14.09 4.38 -7.98
C CYS A 16 12.73 4.90 -8.49
N TRP A 17 12.58 6.19 -8.80
CA TRP A 17 11.29 6.79 -9.15
C TRP A 17 10.96 6.73 -10.65
N SER A 18 11.78 6.05 -11.44
CA SER A 18 11.42 5.74 -12.82
C SER A 18 10.16 4.88 -12.84
N LYS A 19 9.32 5.03 -13.88
CA LYS A 19 8.09 4.23 -14.04
C LYS A 19 8.37 2.72 -13.93
N ASP A 20 9.45 2.26 -14.54
CA ASP A 20 9.82 0.85 -14.55
C ASP A 20 10.31 0.36 -13.19
N SER A 21 11.16 1.15 -12.50
CA SER A 21 11.61 0.86 -11.15
C SER A 21 10.44 0.78 -10.17
N LEU A 22 9.55 1.79 -10.23
CA LEU A 22 8.35 1.85 -9.40
C LEU A 22 7.41 0.68 -9.66
N SER A 23 7.18 0.33 -10.92
CA SER A 23 6.38 -0.85 -11.29
C SER A 23 6.95 -2.13 -10.68
N ARG A 24 8.27 -2.35 -10.80
CA ARG A 24 8.94 -3.52 -10.20
C ARG A 24 8.84 -3.55 -8.67
N ILE A 25 9.02 -2.41 -8.01
CA ILE A 25 8.90 -2.28 -6.56
C ILE A 25 7.46 -2.57 -6.12
N ALA A 26 6.48 -1.98 -6.81
CA ALA A 26 5.06 -2.18 -6.53
C ALA A 26 4.61 -3.62 -6.78
N SER A 27 5.22 -4.34 -7.74
CA SER A 27 4.99 -5.77 -7.96
C SER A 27 5.35 -6.66 -6.77
N ALA A 28 6.20 -6.18 -5.84
CA ALA A 28 6.45 -6.89 -4.58
C ALA A 28 5.28 -6.74 -3.58
N VAL A 29 4.43 -5.73 -3.77
CA VAL A 29 3.20 -5.55 -3.00
C VAL A 29 2.09 -6.37 -3.63
N ASP A 30 1.73 -6.07 -4.89
CA ASP A 30 0.73 -6.78 -5.68
C ASP A 30 0.73 -6.22 -7.13
N LYS A 31 -0.39 -6.14 -7.83
CA LYS A 31 -0.46 -5.67 -9.22
C LYS A 31 -0.41 -4.13 -9.36
N PRO A 32 0.68 -3.54 -9.92
CA PRO A 32 0.75 -2.10 -10.15
C PRO A 32 -0.20 -1.64 -11.26
N VAL A 33 -0.86 -0.50 -11.06
CA VAL A 33 -1.85 0.05 -12.01
C VAL A 33 -1.43 1.42 -12.53
N TYR A 34 -1.12 2.35 -11.64
CA TYR A 34 -0.88 3.76 -12.02
C TYR A 34 0.16 4.44 -11.13
N VAL A 35 0.97 5.32 -11.69
CA VAL A 35 1.93 6.14 -10.94
C VAL A 35 1.31 7.51 -10.66
N ASP A 36 1.29 7.94 -9.40
CA ASP A 36 0.77 9.27 -9.02
C ASP A 36 1.51 10.38 -9.79
N GLU A 37 0.77 11.39 -10.26
CA GLU A 37 1.31 12.42 -11.15
C GLU A 37 2.48 13.20 -10.52
N CYS A 38 2.39 13.48 -9.22
CA CYS A 38 3.48 14.15 -8.50
C CYS A 38 4.74 13.28 -8.40
N THR A 39 4.57 11.95 -8.37
CA THR A 39 5.69 11.00 -8.40
C THR A 39 6.28 10.93 -9.80
N ALA A 40 5.42 10.83 -10.83
CA ALA A 40 5.85 10.77 -12.23
C ALA A 40 6.60 12.03 -12.66
N LYS A 41 6.16 13.20 -12.20
CA LYS A 41 6.80 14.50 -12.45
C LYS A 41 7.92 14.82 -11.45
N GLN A 42 8.14 13.97 -10.44
CA GLN A 42 9.11 14.18 -9.36
C GLN A 42 8.95 15.54 -8.64
N THR A 43 7.72 16.07 -8.56
CA THR A 43 7.42 17.38 -7.94
C THR A 43 7.21 17.29 -6.43
N ARG A 44 6.90 16.09 -5.91
CA ARG A 44 6.82 15.82 -4.47
C ARG A 44 8.01 14.97 -4.05
N ILE A 45 8.92 15.52 -3.25
CA ILE A 45 10.15 14.83 -2.80
C ILE A 45 10.00 13.99 -1.52
N SER A 46 8.84 14.01 -0.86
CA SER A 46 8.66 13.33 0.43
C SER A 46 8.38 11.82 0.32
N PHE A 47 7.76 11.37 -0.77
CA PHE A 47 7.46 9.95 -1.02
C PHE A 47 7.03 9.70 -2.46
N ALA A 48 7.39 8.52 -2.98
CA ALA A 48 6.79 7.97 -4.19
C ALA A 48 5.41 7.37 -3.87
N ARG A 49 4.48 7.45 -4.80
CA ARG A 49 3.12 6.91 -4.64
C ARG A 49 2.63 6.24 -5.92
N MET A 50 1.97 5.11 -5.76
CA MET A 50 1.34 4.37 -6.86
C MET A 50 -0.03 3.83 -6.45
N LEU A 51 -0.89 3.65 -7.44
CA LEU A 51 -2.12 2.87 -7.32
C LEU A 51 -1.78 1.41 -7.63
N ILE A 52 -2.11 0.52 -6.70
CA ILE A 52 -1.84 -0.92 -6.78
C ILE A 52 -3.17 -1.65 -6.53
N GLU A 53 -3.52 -2.60 -7.39
CA GLU A 53 -4.61 -3.55 -7.14
C GLU A 53 -4.12 -4.58 -6.12
N VAL A 54 -4.61 -4.48 -4.89
CA VAL A 54 -4.15 -5.30 -3.77
C VAL A 54 -5.21 -6.32 -3.37
N ASN A 55 -4.79 -7.57 -3.15
CA ASN A 55 -5.64 -8.59 -2.56
C ASN A 55 -5.80 -8.40 -1.05
N VAL A 56 -6.88 -7.72 -0.66
CA VAL A 56 -7.18 -7.38 0.75
C VAL A 56 -7.68 -8.55 1.59
N SER A 57 -7.79 -9.74 1.00
CA SER A 57 -8.09 -10.98 1.75
C SER A 57 -6.86 -11.47 2.52
N ASN A 58 -5.67 -10.99 2.18
CA ASN A 58 -4.41 -11.26 2.89
C ASN A 58 -4.00 -10.06 3.76
N PRO A 59 -3.17 -10.27 4.79
CA PRO A 59 -2.54 -9.17 5.51
C PRO A 59 -1.77 -8.24 4.56
N LEU A 60 -1.98 -6.94 4.71
CA LEU A 60 -1.26 -5.92 3.93
C LEU A 60 0.21 -5.86 4.39
N LEU A 61 1.13 -5.71 3.44
CA LEU A 61 2.55 -5.60 3.71
C LEU A 61 2.90 -4.22 4.26
N ASP A 62 3.68 -4.19 5.33
CA ASP A 62 4.20 -2.95 5.93
C ASP A 62 5.62 -2.61 5.46
N GLU A 63 6.32 -3.59 4.89
CA GLU A 63 7.71 -3.49 4.43
C GLU A 63 7.95 -4.47 3.27
N ILE A 64 8.77 -4.06 2.31
CA ILE A 64 9.28 -4.90 1.22
C ILE A 64 10.80 -4.73 1.08
N THR A 65 11.47 -5.71 0.49
CA THR A 65 12.88 -5.59 0.13
C THR A 65 13.03 -5.07 -1.29
N VAL A 66 13.77 -3.97 -1.46
CA VAL A 66 14.09 -3.39 -2.77
C VAL A 66 15.57 -3.55 -3.05
N LEU A 67 15.91 -4.01 -4.26
CA LEU A 67 17.28 -4.09 -4.74
C LEU A 67 17.62 -2.84 -5.56
N GLU A 68 18.61 -2.08 -5.12
CA GLU A 68 19.15 -0.95 -5.85
C GLU A 68 20.08 -1.38 -6.99
N SER A 69 20.35 -0.46 -7.93
CA SER A 69 21.21 -0.70 -9.08
C SER A 69 22.66 -1.04 -8.72
N ASN A 70 23.13 -0.64 -7.54
CA ASN A 70 24.45 -0.97 -7.00
C ASN A 70 24.48 -2.34 -6.28
N GLY A 71 23.39 -3.10 -6.28
CA GLY A 71 23.27 -4.39 -5.60
C GLY A 71 22.93 -4.31 -4.10
N ARG A 72 22.78 -3.11 -3.54
CA ARG A 72 22.36 -2.94 -2.13
C ARG A 72 20.88 -3.27 -1.98
N GLN A 73 20.55 -4.04 -0.96
CA GLN A 73 19.16 -4.26 -0.55
C GLN A 73 18.76 -3.23 0.49
N ILE A 74 17.60 -2.62 0.29
CA ILE A 74 16.99 -1.70 1.25
C ILE A 74 15.65 -2.28 1.72
N LYS A 75 15.35 -2.08 3.01
CA LYS A 75 14.03 -2.32 3.57
C LYS A 75 13.18 -1.08 3.31
N GLN A 76 12.22 -1.20 2.39
CA GLN A 76 11.33 -0.13 2.01
C GLN A 76 10.01 -0.27 2.77
N ALA A 77 9.71 0.71 3.62
CA ALA A 77 8.41 0.80 4.27
C ALA A 77 7.29 1.00 3.23
N VAL A 78 6.13 0.40 3.49
CA VAL A 78 4.94 0.46 2.66
C VAL A 78 3.80 1.02 3.49
N THR A 79 3.22 2.13 3.03
CA THR A 79 2.09 2.77 3.71
C THR A 79 0.93 2.95 2.75
N TYR A 80 -0.29 2.93 3.29
CA TYR A 80 -1.52 3.00 2.49
C TYR A 80 -2.30 4.23 2.93
N ASP A 81 -2.88 4.98 1.97
CA ASP A 81 -3.78 6.09 2.29
C ASP A 81 -4.99 5.63 3.11
N TRP A 82 -5.46 4.42 2.82
CA TRP A 82 -6.56 3.78 3.52
C TRP A 82 -6.33 2.28 3.59
N ARG A 83 -6.52 1.70 4.79
CA ARG A 83 -6.47 0.25 5.01
C ARG A 83 -7.90 -0.29 5.16
N PRO A 84 -8.44 -0.99 4.14
CA PRO A 84 -9.77 -1.57 4.23
C PRO A 84 -9.83 -2.62 5.34
N LYS A 85 -10.87 -2.57 6.19
CA LYS A 85 -11.17 -3.65 7.12
C LYS A 85 -11.96 -4.71 6.38
N PHE A 86 -11.38 -5.89 6.21
CA PHE A 86 -12.06 -7.03 5.60
C PHE A 86 -12.79 -7.85 6.67
N CYS A 87 -14.09 -8.10 6.46
CA CYS A 87 -14.83 -9.04 7.29
C CYS A 87 -14.67 -10.46 6.74
N PRO A 88 -13.99 -11.40 7.42
CA PRO A 88 -13.83 -12.76 6.92
C PRO A 88 -15.15 -13.55 6.90
N GLN A 89 -16.18 -13.09 7.62
CA GLN A 89 -17.45 -13.79 7.74
C GLN A 89 -18.42 -13.49 6.59
N CYS A 90 -18.44 -12.26 6.08
CA CYS A 90 -19.37 -11.86 5.01
C CYS A 90 -18.66 -11.37 3.74
N SER A 91 -17.33 -11.35 3.72
CA SER A 91 -16.50 -10.90 2.59
C SER A 91 -16.77 -9.47 2.13
N VAL A 92 -17.34 -8.63 3.00
CA VAL A 92 -17.60 -7.21 2.74
C VAL A 92 -16.53 -6.35 3.38
N VAL A 93 -16.03 -5.36 2.64
CA VAL A 93 -15.08 -4.36 3.13
C VAL A 93 -15.79 -3.28 3.94
N GLY A 94 -15.18 -2.87 5.06
CA GLY A 94 -15.69 -1.85 5.97
C GLY A 94 -16.72 -2.37 6.97
N HIS A 95 -17.17 -3.61 6.82
CA HIS A 95 -18.14 -4.25 7.71
C HIS A 95 -17.44 -5.06 8.82
N CYS A 96 -18.11 -5.25 9.96
CA CYS A 96 -17.67 -6.18 11.00
C CYS A 96 -18.91 -6.93 11.52
N CYS A 97 -19.03 -8.22 11.17
CA CYS A 97 -20.15 -9.06 11.61
C CYS A 97 -20.13 -9.40 13.10
N ARG A 98 -19.06 -9.04 13.84
CA ARG A 98 -19.05 -9.25 15.29
C ARG A 98 -20.05 -8.30 15.94
N PRO A 99 -20.95 -8.79 16.82
CA PRO A 99 -21.79 -7.91 17.60
C PRO A 99 -20.88 -6.99 18.43
N LYS A 100 -21.10 -5.67 18.35
CA LYS A 100 -20.42 -4.73 19.26
C LYS A 100 -20.83 -5.13 20.70
N PRO A 101 -19.90 -5.16 21.67
CA PRO A 101 -20.29 -5.31 23.06
C PRO A 101 -21.31 -4.22 23.41
N PRO A 102 -22.33 -4.52 24.24
CA PRO A 102 -23.31 -3.53 24.63
C PRO A 102 -22.60 -2.31 25.20
N ILE A 103 -23.01 -1.12 24.73
CA ILE A 103 -22.51 0.15 25.27
C ILE A 103 -22.93 0.19 26.75
N PRO A 104 -22.03 0.45 27.72
CA PRO A 104 -22.42 0.59 29.10
C PRO A 104 -23.45 1.72 29.23
N ALA A 105 -24.62 1.42 29.79
CA ALA A 105 -25.60 2.44 30.10
C ALA A 105 -24.96 3.44 31.07
N LYS A 106 -25.03 4.73 30.73
CA LYS A 106 -24.69 5.78 31.70
C LYS A 106 -25.76 5.74 32.79
N GLY A 107 -25.38 5.32 33.99
CA GLY A 107 -26.17 5.49 35.21
C GLY A 107 -26.21 6.94 35.65
#